data_AF-A0AAW8KTC2-F1
#
_entry.id   AF-A0AAW8KTC2-F1
#
_cell.length_a   1.000
_cell.length_b   1.000
_cell.length_c   1.000
_cell.angle_alpha   90.00
_cell.angle_beta   90.00
_cell.angle_gamma   90.00
#
_symmetry.space_group_name_H-M   'P 1'
#
loop_
_entity.id
_entity.type
_entity.pdbx_description
1 polymer ?
#
loop_
_entity_poly.entity_id
_entity_poly.type
_entity_poly.pdbx_seq_one_letter_code
_entity_poly.pdbx_strand_id
1 'polypeptide(L)' 'IPEFIGRLPVIATLEELDEEALMQILTEPKNALTRQYQYLFTMENVDLIFEDSALRAVAKKALERNT' A
#
# COMPACT_ATOMS: atom_id res chain seq x y z
N ILE A 1 -31.50 3.04 -12.83
CA ILE A 1 -32.32 2.81 -14.06
C ILE A 1 -31.47 1.97 -15.01
N PRO A 2 -32.03 0.93 -15.66
CA PRO A 2 -31.27 -0.03 -16.47
C PRO A 2 -30.47 0.60 -17.63
N GLU A 3 -30.86 1.77 -18.14
CA GLU A 3 -30.14 2.48 -19.21
C GLU A 3 -28.72 2.89 -18.83
N PHE A 4 -28.42 3.07 -17.53
CA PHE A 4 -27.08 3.48 -17.07
C PHE A 4 -26.12 2.29 -16.94
N ILE A 5 -26.64 1.12 -16.54
CA ILE A 5 -25.87 -0.13 -16.46
C ILE A 5 -25.48 -0.61 -17.87
N GLY A 6 -26.36 -0.43 -18.87
CA GLY A 6 -26.08 -0.77 -20.27
C GLY A 6 -24.98 0.08 -20.94
N ARG A 7 -24.60 1.23 -20.36
CA ARG A 7 -23.53 2.11 -20.88
C ARG A 7 -22.16 1.88 -20.21
N LEU A 8 -22.12 1.04 -19.17
CA LEU A 8 -20.90 0.63 -18.49
C LEU A 8 -20.70 -0.88 -18.72
N PRO A 9 -20.23 -1.29 -19.92
CA PRO A 9 -20.13 -2.71 -20.28
C PRO A 9 -19.01 -3.45 -19.53
N VAL A 10 -18.16 -2.74 -18.78
CA VAL A 10 -17.03 -3.29 -18.04
C VAL A 10 -17.28 -3.17 -16.55
N ILE A 11 -17.31 -4.32 -15.88
CA ILE A 11 -17.37 -4.42 -14.42
C ILE A 11 -16.03 -5.00 -13.97
N ALA A 12 -15.33 -4.28 -13.09
CA ALA A 12 -14.14 -4.77 -12.42
C ALA A 12 -14.43 -4.85 -10.91
N THR A 13 -14.09 -5.96 -10.30
CA THR A 13 -14.14 -6.12 -8.83
C THR A 13 -12.73 -5.92 -8.29
N LEU A 14 -12.63 -5.28 -7.12
CA LEU A 14 -11.36 -5.14 -6.42
C LEU A 14 -11.30 -6.20 -5.34
N GLU A 15 -10.13 -6.80 -5.18
CA GLU A 15 -9.83 -7.71 -4.09
C GLU A 15 -9.50 -6.91 -2.83
N GLU A 16 -9.87 -7.45 -1.67
CA GLU A 16 -9.47 -6.87 -0.39
C GLU A 16 -7.96 -6.99 -0.19
N LEU A 17 -7.38 -6.00 0.47
CA LEU A 17 -5.95 -6.02 0.78
C LEU A 17 -5.67 -6.99 1.91
N ASP A 18 -4.76 -7.92 1.69
CA ASP A 18 -4.20 -8.80 2.71
C ASP A 18 -2.81 -8.32 3.17
N GLU A 19 -2.19 -9.06 4.10
CA GLU A 19 -0.91 -8.66 4.69
C GLU A 19 0.20 -8.63 3.64
N GLU A 20 0.19 -9.59 2.71
CA GLU A 20 1.20 -9.68 1.66
C GLU A 20 1.03 -8.56 0.63
N ALA A 21 -0.20 -8.23 0.23
CA ALA A 21 -0.49 -7.08 -0.63
C ALA A 21 -0.02 -5.77 0.00
N LEU A 22 -0.23 -5.58 1.30
CA LEU A 22 0.28 -4.40 2.02
C LEU A 22 1.81 -4.36 2.07
N MET A 23 2.46 -5.50 2.29
CA MET A 23 3.92 -5.61 2.24
C MET A 23 4.46 -5.22 0.86
N GLN A 24 3.82 -5.69 -0.21
CA GLN A 24 4.17 -5.30 -1.58
C GLN A 24 3.99 -3.81 -1.78
N ILE A 25 2.85 -3.23 -1.39
CA ILE A 25 2.58 -1.79 -1.52
C ILE A 25 3.63 -0.94 -0.79
N LEU A 26 4.09 -1.41 0.37
CA LEU A 26 5.10 -0.73 1.17
C LEU A 26 6.51 -0.86 0.61
N THR A 27 6.81 -1.77 -0.32
CA THR A 27 8.20 -2.08 -0.72
C THR A 27 8.47 -2.07 -2.22
N GLU A 28 7.54 -2.52 -3.06
CA GLU A 28 7.74 -2.69 -4.50
C GLU A 28 7.49 -1.42 -5.33
N PRO A 29 6.37 -0.67 -5.16
CA PRO A 29 6.05 0.49 -5.98
C PRO A 29 7.14 1.54 -5.94
N LYS A 30 7.41 2.18 -7.09
CA LYS A 30 8.37 3.29 -7.18
C LYS A 30 8.07 4.39 -6.14
N ASN A 31 6.79 4.62 -5.87
CA ASN A 31 6.30 5.62 -4.93
C ASN A 31 5.85 5.01 -3.59
N ALA A 32 6.40 3.87 -3.18
CA ALA A 32 6.10 3.27 -1.88
C ALA A 32 6.46 4.22 -0.72
N LEU A 33 5.68 4.19 0.36
CA LEU A 33 5.87 5.08 1.52
C LEU A 33 7.28 4.93 2.13
N THR A 34 7.80 3.71 2.24
CA THR A 34 9.15 3.46 2.77
C THR A 34 10.21 4.22 1.98
N ARG A 35 10.16 4.17 0.64
CA ARG A 35 11.09 4.90 -0.25
C ARG A 35 10.94 6.41 -0.12
N GLN A 36 9.70 6.90 0.04
CA GLN A 36 9.45 8.32 0.27
C GLN A 36 10.09 8.80 1.57
N TYR A 37 9.92 8.05 2.67
CA TYR A 37 10.54 8.38 3.95
C TYR A 37 12.05 8.22 3.92
N GLN A 38 12.58 7.20 3.25
CA GLN A 38 14.03 7.06 3.06
C GLN A 38 14.61 8.28 2.36
N TYR A 39 14.00 8.69 1.23
CA TYR A 39 14.44 9.87 0.49
C TYR A 39 14.36 11.15 1.34
N LEU A 40 13.27 11.34 2.09
CA LEU A 40 13.11 12.48 2.99
C LEU A 40 14.21 12.55 4.04
N PHE A 41 14.56 11.41 4.66
CA PHE A 41 15.62 11.34 5.67
C PHE A 41 17.01 11.48 5.07
N THR A 42 17.24 11.01 3.83
CA THR A 42 18.50 11.21 3.12
C THR A 42 18.78 12.70 2.87
N MET A 43 17.75 13.54 2.69
CA MET A 43 17.95 15.01 2.60
C MET A 43 18.56 15.59 3.87
N GLU A 44 18.30 14.97 5.02
CA GLU A 44 18.84 15.35 6.32
C GLU A 44 20.14 14.60 6.65
N ASN A 45 20.75 13.92 5.66
CA ASN A 45 21.91 13.04 5.82
C ASN A 45 21.70 11.91 6.85
N VAL A 46 20.46 11.40 6.96
CA VAL A 46 20.12 10.26 7.82
C VAL A 46 19.77 9.04 6.97
N ASP A 47 20.41 7.91 7.28
CA ASP A 47 20.09 6.62 6.67
C ASP A 47 18.93 5.95 7.43
N LEU A 48 17.79 5.78 6.76
CA LEU A 48 16.62 5.11 7.30
C LEU A 48 16.51 3.69 6.73
N ILE A 49 16.52 2.69 7.62
CA ILE A 49 16.37 1.29 7.26
C ILE A 49 15.10 0.74 7.91
N PHE A 50 14.27 0.10 7.10
CA PHE A 50 13.11 -0.64 7.56
C PHE A 50 13.42 -2.13 7.57
N GLU A 51 13.28 -2.76 8.73
CA GLU A 51 13.33 -4.21 8.84
C GLU A 51 12.03 -4.84 8.33
N ASP A 52 12.13 -6.02 7.69
CA ASP A 52 10.96 -6.77 7.20
C ASP A 52 9.94 -7.05 8.32
N SER A 53 10.44 -7.42 9.50
CA SER A 53 9.64 -7.66 10.72
C SER A 53 8.83 -6.42 11.14
N ALA A 54 9.41 -5.23 11.04
CA ALA A 54 8.77 -3.98 11.38
C ALA A 54 7.66 -3.63 10.38
N LEU A 55 7.93 -3.82 9.09
CA LEU A 55 6.94 -3.60 8.03
C LEU A 55 5.76 -4.57 8.15
N ARG A 56 6.01 -5.85 8.44
CA ARG A 56 4.95 -6.84 8.70
C ARG A 56 4.09 -6.45 9.90
N ALA A 57 4.70 -6.00 10.98
CA ALA A 57 3.95 -5.53 12.15
C ALA A 57 3.07 -4.29 11.83
N VAL A 58 3.56 -3.39 10.95
CA VAL A 58 2.77 -2.24 10.47
C VAL A 58 1.62 -2.70 9.58
N ALA A 59 1.86 -3.62 8.64
CA ALA A 59 0.83 -4.19 7.76
C ALA A 59 -0.28 -4.86 8.59
N LYS A 60 0.09 -5.69 9.57
CA LYS A 60 -0.86 -6.33 10.48
C LYS A 60 -1.71 -5.32 11.25
N LYS A 61 -1.09 -4.26 11.80
CA LYS A 61 -1.83 -3.18 12.49
C LYS A 61 -2.75 -2.40 11.56
N ALA A 62 -2.42 -2.28 10.27
CA ALA A 62 -3.27 -1.61 9.29
C ALA A 62 -4.52 -2.46 9.00
N LEU A 63 -4.37 -3.78 8.83
CA LEU A 63 -5.51 -4.69 8.66
C LEU A 63 -6.43 -4.71 9.88
N GLU A 64 -5.86 -4.74 11.09
CA GLU A 64 -6.64 -4.68 12.34
C GLU A 64 -7.52 -3.42 12.45
N ARG A 65 -7.13 -2.34 11.77
CA ARG A 65 -7.88 -1.07 11.78
C ARG A 65 -9.08 -1.04 10.84
N ASN A 66 -9.26 -2.01 9.93
CA ASN A 66 -10.42 -2.16 9.04
C ASN A 66 -10.93 -0.82 8.44
N THR A 67 -10.03 -0.01 7.90
CA THR A 67 -10.35 1.22 7.16
C THR A 67 -10.15 1.04 5.68
#